data_AF-A0A420HX61-F1
#
_entry.id   AF-A0A420HX61-F1
#
_cell.length_a   1.000
_cell.length_b   1.000
_cell.length_c   1.000
_cell.angle_alpha   90.00
_cell.angle_beta   90.00
_cell.angle_gamma   90.00
#
_symmetry.space_group_name_H-M   'P 1'
#
loop_
_entity.id
_entity.type
_entity.pdbx_description
1 polymer ?
#
loop_
_entity_poly.entity_id
_entity_poly.type
_entity_poly.pdbx_seq_one_letter_code
_entity_poly.pdbx_strand_id
1 'polypeptide(L)'
;MKSMNRQFGKLLRKDPGNRADIATLLSDYEEADKALSRMIEACKAWRDSWVSTLSIQLAATVVFKDLYYPIACGNERPDAEPATTPVDKLNKVVQLQTVYSELKSDLLSEVQMIESRVIKPAMEAKELIQPAKKSIRKRENKQLDLEMYTNRVNSYTKKMKRTERENLALEKAEKEMAEAACVRSSFIRISQLIS
;
A
#
# COMPACT_ATOMS: atom_id res chain seq x y z
N MET A 1 4.83 22.38 -55.54
CA MET A 1 5.23 22.30 -54.12
C MET A 1 4.50 21.14 -53.45
N LYS A 2 5.23 20.12 -52.94
CA LYS A 2 4.86 19.27 -51.77
C LYS A 2 5.81 18.07 -51.67
N SER A 3 7.01 18.33 -51.14
CA SER A 3 7.95 17.29 -50.70
C SER A 3 8.31 17.54 -49.24
N MET A 4 7.36 17.31 -48.32
CA MET A 4 7.59 17.46 -46.87
C MET A 4 7.10 16.27 -46.03
N ASN A 5 6.69 15.15 -46.64
CA ASN A 5 6.09 14.04 -45.89
C ASN A 5 7.04 12.89 -45.50
N ARG A 6 8.37 13.04 -45.65
CA ARG A 6 9.33 11.93 -45.43
C ARG A 6 10.12 11.98 -44.12
N GLN A 7 9.92 13.00 -43.27
CA GLN A 7 10.67 13.12 -42.02
C GLN A 7 9.92 12.59 -40.78
N PHE A 8 8.61 12.40 -40.83
CA PHE A 8 7.81 11.91 -39.69
C PHE A 8 8.03 10.43 -39.34
N GLY A 9 8.54 9.62 -40.28
CA GLY A 9 8.78 8.19 -40.05
C GLY A 9 9.92 7.86 -39.08
N LYS A 10 10.80 8.81 -38.76
CA LYS A 10 11.96 8.56 -37.86
C LYS A 10 11.64 8.71 -36.37
N LEU A 11 10.50 9.31 -36.01
CA LEU A 11 10.07 9.51 -34.61
C LEU A 11 9.20 8.36 -34.08
N LEU A 12 8.71 7.48 -34.95
CA LEU A 12 7.94 6.29 -34.63
C LEU A 12 8.79 5.02 -34.78
N ARG A 13 9.91 4.92 -34.05
CA ARG A 13 10.43 3.59 -33.74
C ARG A 13 9.50 2.96 -32.71
N LYS A 14 8.54 2.20 -33.22
CA LYS A 14 7.73 1.25 -32.46
C LYS A 14 8.72 0.24 -31.87
N ASP A 15 8.98 0.34 -30.59
CA ASP A 15 9.66 -0.71 -29.84
C ASP A 15 8.58 -1.58 -29.19
N PRO A 16 8.19 -2.71 -29.82
CA PRO A 16 7.12 -3.57 -29.33
C PRO A 16 7.44 -4.26 -27.99
N GLY A 17 8.71 -4.26 -27.53
CA GLY A 17 9.11 -4.82 -26.24
C GLY A 17 8.54 -4.05 -25.04
N ASN A 18 8.43 -2.73 -25.15
CA ASN A 18 8.05 -1.85 -24.02
C ASN A 18 6.64 -2.10 -23.45
N ARG A 19 5.71 -2.73 -24.18
CA ARG A 19 4.30 -2.83 -23.74
C ARG A 19 4.08 -3.92 -22.69
N ALA A 20 4.59 -5.12 -22.94
CA ALA A 20 4.53 -6.21 -21.96
C ALA A 20 5.22 -5.76 -20.67
N ASP A 21 6.37 -5.08 -20.81
CA ASP A 21 7.15 -4.57 -19.69
C ASP A 21 6.39 -3.51 -18.87
N ILE A 22 5.66 -2.57 -19.49
CA ILE A 22 4.88 -1.55 -18.76
C ILE A 22 3.68 -2.17 -18.03
N ALA A 23 2.99 -3.11 -18.65
CA ALA A 23 1.85 -3.79 -18.03
C ALA A 23 2.29 -4.64 -16.84
N THR A 24 3.40 -5.38 -16.99
CA THR A 24 4.03 -6.12 -15.88
C THR A 24 4.47 -5.18 -14.78
N LEU A 25 5.15 -4.08 -15.12
CA LEU A 25 5.57 -3.07 -14.13
C LEU A 25 4.37 -2.50 -13.36
N LEU A 26 3.27 -2.17 -14.03
CA LEU A 26 2.05 -1.70 -13.34
C LEU A 26 1.47 -2.74 -12.39
N SER A 27 1.49 -4.02 -12.78
CA SER A 27 1.10 -5.13 -11.91
C SER A 27 2.02 -5.20 -10.69
N ASP A 28 3.34 -5.13 -10.88
CA ASP A 28 4.32 -5.19 -9.80
C ASP A 28 4.12 -4.04 -8.79
N TYR A 29 3.87 -2.82 -9.28
CA TYR A 29 3.55 -1.66 -8.43
C TYR A 29 2.22 -1.83 -7.67
N GLU A 30 1.22 -2.49 -8.27
CA GLU A 30 -0.03 -2.81 -7.60
C GLU A 30 0.13 -3.88 -6.53
N GLU A 31 0.94 -4.90 -6.79
CA GLU A 31 1.27 -5.94 -5.84
C GLU A 31 2.08 -5.39 -4.67
N ALA A 32 3.07 -4.52 -4.93
CA ALA A 32 3.83 -3.84 -3.90
C ALA A 32 2.93 -2.98 -2.99
N ASP A 33 2.01 -2.20 -3.56
CA ASP A 33 1.05 -1.38 -2.80
C ASP A 33 0.12 -2.24 -1.91
N LYS A 34 -0.37 -3.36 -2.45
CA LYS A 34 -1.17 -4.33 -1.68
C LYS A 34 -0.35 -5.01 -0.58
N ALA A 35 0.88 -5.43 -0.88
CA ALA A 35 1.77 -6.08 0.07
C ALA A 35 2.12 -5.15 1.24
N LEU A 36 2.49 -3.90 0.96
CA LEU A 36 2.75 -2.88 1.97
C LEU A 36 1.51 -2.61 2.84
N SER A 37 0.33 -2.50 2.22
CA SER A 37 -0.93 -2.29 2.96
C SER A 37 -1.22 -3.42 3.93
N ARG A 38 -1.12 -4.67 3.46
CA ARG A 38 -1.31 -5.86 4.30
C ARG A 38 -0.28 -5.94 5.41
N MET A 39 0.99 -5.62 5.13
CA MET A 39 2.05 -5.60 6.12
C MET A 39 1.78 -4.56 7.22
N ILE A 40 1.37 -3.34 6.84
CA ILE A 40 1.01 -2.27 7.78
C ILE A 40 -0.15 -2.73 8.69
N GLU A 41 -1.22 -3.28 8.12
CA GLU A 41 -2.37 -3.78 8.87
C GLU A 41 -1.98 -4.92 9.82
N ALA A 42 -1.20 -5.90 9.32
CA ALA A 42 -0.73 -7.02 10.12
C ALA A 42 0.16 -6.58 11.30
N CYS A 43 1.08 -5.64 11.07
CA CYS A 43 1.94 -5.11 12.14
C CYS A 43 1.15 -4.32 13.19
N LYS A 44 0.11 -3.57 12.77
CA LYS A 44 -0.79 -2.88 13.71
C LYS A 44 -1.57 -3.89 14.55
N ALA A 45 -2.21 -4.87 13.91
CA ALA A 45 -2.96 -5.92 14.61
C ALA A 45 -2.07 -6.72 15.57
N TRP A 46 -0.84 -7.04 15.16
CA TRP A 46 0.16 -7.69 16.01
C TRP A 46 0.46 -6.87 17.27
N ARG A 47 0.73 -5.56 17.11
CA ARG A 47 1.01 -4.66 18.24
C ARG A 47 -0.18 -4.60 19.19
N ASP A 48 -1.38 -4.40 18.67
CA ASP A 48 -2.60 -4.28 19.47
C ASP A 48 -2.91 -5.59 20.21
N SER A 49 -2.67 -6.74 19.57
CA SER A 49 -2.77 -8.05 20.19
C SER A 49 -1.80 -8.19 21.38
N TRP A 50 -0.53 -7.78 21.22
CA TRP A 50 0.44 -7.83 22.32
C TRP A 50 0.07 -6.93 23.49
N VAL A 51 -0.40 -5.70 23.21
CA VAL A 51 -0.91 -4.79 24.25
C VAL A 51 -2.06 -5.44 25.03
N SER A 52 -2.98 -6.10 24.31
CA SER A 52 -4.09 -6.85 24.91
C SER A 52 -3.59 -8.02 25.76
N THR A 53 -2.71 -8.87 25.23
CA THR A 53 -2.13 -10.02 25.93
C THR A 53 -1.43 -9.61 27.22
N LEU A 54 -0.56 -8.60 27.18
CA LEU A 54 0.14 -8.10 28.36
C LEU A 54 -0.83 -7.55 29.42
N SER A 55 -1.91 -6.92 28.97
CA SER A 55 -2.94 -6.39 29.87
C SER A 55 -3.76 -7.49 30.52
N ILE A 56 -4.13 -8.54 29.78
CA ILE A 56 -4.81 -9.73 30.32
C ILE A 56 -3.92 -10.47 31.31
N GLN A 57 -2.62 -10.63 31.00
CA GLN A 57 -1.66 -11.26 31.89
C GLN A 57 -1.54 -10.52 33.22
N LEU A 58 -1.41 -9.19 33.19
CA LEU A 58 -1.40 -8.40 34.43
C LEU A 58 -2.74 -8.49 35.17
N ALA A 59 -3.87 -8.40 34.48
CA ALA A 59 -5.19 -8.53 35.09
C ALA A 59 -5.39 -9.90 35.77
N ALA A 60 -4.88 -10.99 35.19
CA ALA A 60 -4.93 -12.31 35.81
C ALA A 60 -4.19 -12.35 37.16
N THR A 61 -3.07 -11.62 37.30
CA THR A 61 -2.37 -11.54 38.60
C THR A 61 -3.17 -10.78 39.66
N VAL A 62 -4.00 -9.80 39.26
CA VAL A 62 -4.94 -9.13 40.18
C VAL A 62 -5.98 -10.12 40.68
N VAL A 63 -6.56 -10.92 39.78
CA VAL A 63 -7.53 -11.96 40.16
C VAL A 63 -6.90 -13.01 41.07
N PHE A 64 -5.65 -13.41 40.83
CA PHE A 64 -4.93 -14.28 41.76
C PHE A 64 -4.75 -13.62 43.12
N LYS A 65 -4.43 -12.33 43.18
CA LYS A 65 -4.34 -11.62 44.46
C LYS A 65 -5.67 -11.65 45.21
N ASP A 66 -6.76 -11.36 44.52
CA ASP A 66 -8.11 -11.36 45.11
C ASP A 66 -8.52 -12.74 45.62
N LEU A 67 -8.19 -13.81 44.90
CA LEU A 67 -8.46 -15.19 45.32
C LEU A 67 -7.73 -15.59 46.60
N TYR A 68 -6.54 -15.05 46.82
CA TYR A 68 -5.74 -15.33 48.00
C TYR A 68 -6.09 -14.40 49.18
N TYR A 69 -6.84 -13.32 48.96
CA TYR A 69 -7.42 -12.58 50.08
C TYR A 69 -8.51 -13.42 50.76
N PRO A 70 -8.61 -13.41 52.10
CA PRO A 70 -9.67 -14.13 52.80
C PRO A 70 -11.04 -13.74 52.25
N ILE A 71 -11.78 -14.73 51.74
CA ILE A 71 -13.13 -14.52 51.24
C ILE A 71 -14.03 -14.34 52.46
N ALA A 72 -14.51 -13.11 52.68
CA ALA A 72 -15.53 -12.88 53.68
C ALA A 72 -16.83 -13.58 53.23
N CYS A 73 -17.23 -14.65 53.94
CA CYS A 73 -18.62 -15.08 53.88
C CYS A 73 -19.43 -13.91 54.44
N GLY A 74 -20.25 -13.28 53.60
CA GLY A 74 -21.17 -12.24 54.05
C GLY A 74 -22.23 -12.78 55.02
N ASN A 75 -23.39 -12.12 55.06
CA ASN A 75 -24.49 -12.41 55.99
C ASN A 75 -25.06 -13.87 55.92
N GLU A 76 -24.61 -14.69 54.97
CA GLU A 76 -25.03 -16.08 54.77
C GLU A 76 -24.48 -17.06 55.82
N ARG A 77 -23.33 -16.74 56.44
CA ARG A 77 -22.75 -17.52 57.57
C ARG A 77 -22.09 -16.57 58.58
N PRO A 78 -22.87 -15.98 59.51
CA PRO A 78 -22.36 -15.03 60.50
C PRO A 78 -21.31 -15.61 61.46
N ASP A 79 -21.27 -16.94 61.57
CA ASP A 79 -20.42 -17.75 62.45
C ASP A 79 -19.20 -18.35 61.73
N ALA A 80 -19.05 -18.15 60.42
CA ALA A 80 -17.91 -18.64 59.66
C ALA A 80 -16.74 -17.64 59.73
N GLU A 81 -15.70 -17.97 60.51
CA GLU A 81 -14.43 -17.24 60.44
C GLU A 81 -13.73 -17.49 59.11
N PRO A 82 -13.36 -16.43 58.35
CA PRO A 82 -12.59 -16.60 57.12
C PRO A 82 -11.25 -17.28 57.42
N ALA A 83 -10.98 -18.38 56.72
CA ALA A 83 -9.67 -19.02 56.80
C ALA A 83 -8.59 -18.03 56.33
N THR A 84 -7.70 -17.64 57.24
CA THR A 84 -6.64 -16.68 56.93
C THR A 84 -5.59 -17.33 56.03
N THR A 85 -5.34 -16.72 54.87
CA THR A 85 -4.30 -17.16 53.95
C THR A 85 -2.91 -16.98 54.57
N PRO A 86 -2.02 -17.99 54.52
CA PRO A 86 -0.64 -17.87 54.99
C PRO A 86 0.09 -16.69 54.33
N VAL A 87 0.83 -15.92 55.14
CA VAL A 87 1.55 -14.71 54.70
C VAL A 87 2.53 -15.00 53.55
N ASP A 88 3.22 -16.14 53.58
CA ASP A 88 4.13 -16.54 52.51
C ASP A 88 3.45 -16.69 51.15
N LYS A 89 2.18 -17.14 51.12
CA LYS A 89 1.41 -17.28 49.88
C LYS A 89 0.96 -15.91 49.36
N LEU A 90 0.51 -15.02 50.26
CA LEU A 90 0.17 -13.64 49.91
C LEU A 90 1.38 -12.90 49.33
N ASN A 91 2.55 -13.03 49.96
CA ASN A 91 3.80 -12.43 49.48
C ASN A 91 4.17 -12.90 48.07
N LYS A 92 4.02 -14.19 47.78
CA LYS A 92 4.28 -14.73 46.42
C LYS A 92 3.38 -14.13 45.36
N VAL A 93 2.09 -13.92 45.67
CA VAL A 93 1.13 -13.36 44.70
C VAL A 93 1.37 -11.86 44.49
N VAL A 94 1.76 -11.13 45.54
CA VAL A 94 2.19 -9.72 45.42
C VAL A 94 3.45 -9.62 44.57
N GLN A 95 4.46 -10.47 44.82
CA GLN A 95 5.67 -10.51 44.00
C GLN A 95 5.36 -10.85 42.54
N LEU A 96 4.45 -11.80 42.29
CA LEU A 96 3.99 -12.13 40.94
C LEU A 96 3.39 -10.90 40.24
N GLN A 97 2.51 -10.17 40.91
CA GLN A 97 1.93 -8.94 40.37
C GLN A 97 3.00 -7.89 40.03
N THR A 98 3.98 -7.69 40.90
CA THR A 98 5.11 -6.77 40.65
C THR A 98 5.89 -7.18 39.40
N VAL A 99 6.30 -8.45 39.31
CA VAL A 99 7.06 -8.96 38.15
C VAL A 99 6.28 -8.81 36.86
N TYR A 100 4.98 -9.11 36.84
CA TYR A 100 4.14 -8.93 35.64
C TYR A 100 3.92 -7.46 35.29
N SER A 101 3.91 -6.56 36.28
CA SER A 101 3.80 -5.12 36.04
C SER A 101 5.08 -4.57 35.40
N GLU A 102 6.24 -4.96 35.91
CA GLU A 102 7.55 -4.60 35.34
C GLU A 102 7.70 -5.17 33.93
N LEU A 103 7.41 -6.47 33.75
CA LEU A 103 7.46 -7.15 32.46
C LEU A 103 6.55 -6.46 31.43
N LYS A 104 5.33 -6.06 31.82
CA LYS A 104 4.42 -5.32 30.94
C LYS A 104 5.03 -3.98 30.52
N SER A 105 5.66 -3.25 31.45
CA SER A 105 6.29 -1.96 31.14
C SER A 105 7.42 -2.13 30.11
N ASP A 106 8.31 -3.08 30.34
CA ASP A 106 9.46 -3.33 29.47
C ASP A 106 9.02 -3.79 28.08
N LEU A 107 8.14 -4.78 28.00
CA LEU A 107 7.66 -5.30 26.71
C LEU A 107 6.78 -4.30 25.96
N LEU A 108 6.02 -3.45 26.67
CA LEU A 108 5.21 -2.42 26.00
C LEU A 108 6.10 -1.39 25.29
N SER A 109 7.23 -1.03 25.89
CA SER A 109 8.24 -0.16 25.24
C SER A 109 8.74 -0.79 23.94
N GLU A 110 9.13 -2.07 23.98
CA GLU A 110 9.60 -2.83 22.81
C GLU A 110 8.53 -2.95 21.72
N VAL A 111 7.29 -3.28 22.10
CA VAL A 111 6.16 -3.39 21.18
C VAL A 111 5.85 -2.04 20.52
N GLN A 112 5.97 -0.93 21.25
CA GLN A 112 5.75 0.40 20.68
C GLN A 112 6.82 0.80 19.66
N MET A 113 8.04 0.27 19.76
CA MET A 113 9.10 0.54 18.78
C MET A 113 8.77 0.02 17.36
N ILE A 114 7.84 -0.93 17.23
CA ILE A 114 7.43 -1.41 15.89
C ILE A 114 6.80 -0.30 15.04
N GLU A 115 6.20 0.71 15.69
CA GLU A 115 5.60 1.84 15.01
C GLU A 115 6.65 2.62 14.21
N SER A 116 7.77 2.96 14.86
CA SER A 116 8.83 3.75 14.24
C SER A 116 9.73 2.92 13.34
N ARG A 117 9.95 1.64 13.65
CA ARG A 117 10.89 0.78 12.93
C ARG A 117 10.31 0.07 11.71
N VAL A 118 9.01 -0.20 11.70
CA VAL A 118 8.37 -1.01 10.64
C VAL A 118 7.18 -0.29 10.02
N ILE A 119 6.23 0.16 10.84
CA ILE A 119 4.96 0.69 10.32
C ILE A 119 5.18 2.02 9.58
N LYS A 120 5.88 2.97 10.19
CA LYS A 120 6.18 4.28 9.55
C LYS A 120 6.98 4.13 8.25
N PRO A 121 8.13 3.42 8.22
CA PRO A 121 8.86 3.20 6.98
C PRO A 121 8.03 2.54 5.88
N ALA A 122 7.14 1.60 6.23
CA ALA A 122 6.23 0.98 5.26
C ALA A 122 5.18 1.96 4.71
N MET A 123 4.66 2.86 5.56
CA MET A 123 3.76 3.93 5.14
C MET A 123 4.45 4.92 4.21
N GLU A 124 5.67 5.35 4.55
CA GLU A 124 6.48 6.25 3.72
C GLU A 124 6.81 5.60 2.36
N ALA A 125 7.23 4.33 2.36
CA ALA A 125 7.46 3.59 1.12
C ALA A 125 6.20 3.52 0.25
N LYS A 126 5.04 3.30 0.85
CA LYS A 126 3.76 3.31 0.14
C LYS A 126 3.46 4.68 -0.47
N GLU A 127 3.71 5.77 0.24
CA GLU A 127 3.52 7.13 -0.26
C GLU A 127 4.42 7.44 -1.45
N LEU A 128 5.67 6.95 -1.46
CA LEU A 128 6.61 7.13 -2.57
C LEU A 128 6.22 6.34 -3.83
N ILE A 129 5.59 5.18 -3.66
CA ILE A 129 5.15 4.32 -4.77
C ILE A 129 3.95 4.92 -5.52
N GLN A 130 3.07 5.66 -4.84
CA GLN A 130 1.83 6.20 -5.42
C GLN A 130 2.07 7.20 -6.58
N PRO A 131 2.97 8.19 -6.48
CA PRO A 131 3.34 9.06 -7.60
C PRO A 131 3.91 8.30 -8.79
N ALA A 132 4.79 7.31 -8.55
CA ALA A 132 5.39 6.51 -9.61
C ALA A 132 4.32 5.73 -10.40
N LYS A 133 3.41 5.05 -9.69
CA LYS A 133 2.25 4.36 -10.30
C LYS A 133 1.39 5.29 -11.14
N LYS A 134 1.09 6.50 -10.63
CA LYS A 134 0.32 7.52 -11.40
C LYS A 134 1.04 7.94 -12.67
N SER A 135 2.35 8.13 -12.62
CA SER A 135 3.16 8.52 -13.77
C SER A 135 3.23 7.41 -14.83
N ILE A 136 3.38 6.15 -14.41
CA ILE A 136 3.39 4.99 -15.32
C ILE A 136 2.02 4.82 -15.99
N ARG A 137 0.91 4.91 -15.23
CA ARG A 137 -0.45 4.88 -15.82
C ARG A 137 -0.69 6.01 -16.82
N LYS A 138 -0.23 7.23 -16.52
CA LYS A 138 -0.30 8.35 -17.47
C LYS A 138 0.50 8.08 -18.75
N ARG A 139 1.66 7.42 -18.64
CA ARG A 139 2.48 7.01 -19.80
C ARG A 139 1.74 5.99 -20.66
N GLU A 140 1.12 4.99 -20.03
CA GLU A 140 0.34 3.95 -20.73
C GLU A 140 -0.88 4.54 -21.44
N ASN A 141 -1.66 5.40 -20.78
CA ASN A 141 -2.84 6.03 -21.41
C ASN A 141 -2.46 6.83 -22.67
N LYS A 142 -1.39 7.64 -22.60
CA LYS A 142 -0.90 8.39 -23.77
C LYS A 142 -0.41 7.50 -24.90
N GLN A 143 0.09 6.30 -24.56
CA GLN A 143 0.47 5.32 -25.57
C GLN A 143 -0.77 4.71 -26.23
N LEU A 144 -1.79 4.33 -25.46
CA LEU A 144 -3.06 3.81 -25.98
C LEU A 144 -3.75 4.85 -26.89
N ASP A 145 -3.73 6.13 -26.52
CA ASP A 145 -4.24 7.23 -27.35
C ASP A 145 -3.53 7.26 -28.72
N LEU A 146 -2.19 7.22 -28.71
CA LEU A 146 -1.39 7.20 -29.94
C LEU A 146 -1.71 5.96 -30.81
N GLU A 147 -1.86 4.78 -30.19
CA GLU A 147 -2.19 3.54 -30.89
C GLU A 147 -3.59 3.62 -31.53
N MET A 148 -4.57 4.18 -30.82
CA MET A 148 -5.91 4.43 -31.34
C MET A 148 -5.88 5.34 -32.57
N TYR A 149 -5.20 6.49 -32.49
CA TYR A 149 -5.09 7.41 -33.64
C TYR A 149 -4.30 6.79 -34.80
N THR A 150 -3.25 6.03 -34.52
CA THR A 150 -2.47 5.31 -35.55
C THR A 150 -3.33 4.28 -36.28
N ASN A 151 -4.16 3.53 -35.55
CA ASN A 151 -5.10 2.57 -36.14
C ASN A 151 -6.16 3.27 -37.00
N ARG A 152 -6.62 4.45 -36.58
CA ARG A 152 -7.57 5.27 -37.34
C ARG A 152 -6.96 5.75 -38.66
N VAL A 153 -5.74 6.29 -38.64
CA VAL A 153 -5.00 6.68 -39.85
C VAL A 153 -4.82 5.46 -40.77
N ASN A 154 -4.30 4.35 -40.25
CA ASN A 154 -4.07 3.13 -41.02
C ASN A 154 -5.35 2.61 -41.71
N SER A 155 -6.49 2.73 -41.04
CA SER A 155 -7.79 2.29 -41.59
C SER A 155 -8.22 3.12 -42.81
N TYR A 156 -8.00 4.43 -42.79
CA TYR A 156 -8.24 5.29 -43.94
C TYR A 156 -7.16 5.14 -45.02
N THR A 157 -5.90 4.93 -44.64
CA THR A 157 -4.79 4.72 -45.58
C THR A 157 -4.96 3.44 -46.40
N LYS A 158 -5.49 2.36 -45.81
CA LYS A 158 -5.72 1.08 -46.50
C LYS A 158 -6.82 1.11 -47.57
N LYS A 159 -7.66 2.14 -47.62
CA LYS A 159 -8.72 2.26 -48.64
C LYS A 159 -8.11 2.59 -50.01
N MET A 160 -8.35 1.72 -51.00
CA MET A 160 -7.87 1.88 -52.39
C MET A 160 -8.52 3.04 -53.15
N LYS A 161 -9.80 3.36 -52.87
CA LYS A 161 -10.50 4.53 -53.38
C LYS A 161 -11.02 5.33 -52.20
N ARG A 162 -10.67 6.61 -52.13
CA ARG A 162 -11.11 7.54 -51.08
C ARG A 162 -11.98 8.64 -51.68
N THR A 163 -13.09 8.92 -51.03
CA THR A 163 -13.93 10.08 -51.34
C THR A 163 -13.34 11.38 -50.75
N GLU A 164 -13.74 12.54 -51.26
CA GLU A 164 -13.32 13.86 -50.73
C GLU A 164 -13.56 13.96 -49.20
N ARG A 165 -14.70 13.44 -48.73
CA ARG A 165 -15.07 13.36 -47.31
C ARG A 165 -14.10 12.49 -46.50
N GLU A 166 -13.62 11.39 -47.07
CA GLU A 166 -12.63 10.52 -46.41
C GLU A 166 -11.23 11.11 -46.43
N ASN A 167 -10.88 11.92 -47.43
CA ASN A 167 -9.62 12.66 -47.45
C ASN A 167 -9.58 13.72 -46.35
N LEU A 168 -10.67 14.47 -46.14
CA LEU A 168 -10.80 15.41 -45.02
C LEU A 168 -10.76 14.68 -43.66
N ALA A 169 -11.38 13.51 -43.56
CA ALA A 169 -11.33 12.70 -42.34
C ALA A 169 -9.93 12.12 -42.06
N LEU A 170 -9.18 11.76 -43.11
CA LEU A 170 -7.79 11.31 -43.00
C LEU A 170 -6.88 12.45 -42.52
N GLU A 171 -6.98 13.64 -43.11
CA GLU A 171 -6.18 14.81 -42.71
C GLU A 171 -6.43 15.18 -41.24
N LYS A 172 -7.69 15.12 -40.80
CA LYS A 172 -8.04 15.31 -39.37
C LYS A 172 -7.42 14.23 -38.48
N ALA A 173 -7.49 12.96 -38.87
CA ALA A 173 -6.92 11.86 -38.10
C ALA A 173 -5.38 11.92 -38.04
N GLU A 174 -4.71 12.37 -39.11
CA GLU A 174 -3.27 12.60 -39.15
C GLU A 174 -2.86 13.74 -38.20
N LYS A 175 -3.65 14.82 -38.14
CA LYS A 175 -3.44 15.90 -37.18
C LYS A 175 -3.59 15.44 -35.73
N GLU A 176 -4.66 14.70 -35.42
CA GLU A 176 -4.89 14.11 -34.08
C GLU A 176 -3.73 13.18 -33.67
N MET A 177 -3.23 12.36 -34.61
CA MET A 177 -2.08 11.47 -34.39
C MET A 177 -0.78 12.25 -34.14
N ALA A 178 -0.54 13.33 -34.87
CA ALA A 178 0.63 14.19 -34.70
C ALA A 178 0.62 14.93 -33.35
N GLU A 179 -0.55 15.43 -32.93
CA GLU A 179 -0.74 16.05 -31.62
C GLU A 179 -0.48 15.05 -30.49
N ALA A 180 -1.05 13.84 -30.57
CA ALA A 180 -0.81 12.77 -29.60
C ALA A 180 0.68 12.37 -29.52
N ALA A 181 1.37 12.28 -30.66
CA ALA A 181 2.80 11.97 -30.71
C ALA A 181 3.66 13.06 -30.04
N CYS A 182 3.34 14.33 -30.27
CA CYS A 182 4.02 15.46 -29.64
C CYS A 182 3.86 15.44 -28.11
N VAL A 183 2.62 15.27 -27.63
CA VAL A 183 2.29 15.22 -26.20
C VAL A 183 2.99 14.07 -25.47
N ARG A 184 3.13 12.91 -26.11
CA ARG A 184 3.87 11.75 -25.58
C ARG A 184 5.38 12.03 -25.50
N SER A 185 5.95 12.61 -26.55
CA SER A 185 7.38 13.02 -26.59
C SER A 185 7.71 13.99 -25.45
N SER A 186 6.90 15.03 -25.28
CA SER A 186 7.10 16.03 -24.22
C SER A 186 6.98 15.40 -22.82
N PHE A 187 6.05 14.45 -22.64
CA PHE A 187 5.89 13.75 -21.37
C PHE A 187 7.08 12.86 -21.01
N ILE A 188 7.63 12.13 -21.98
CA ILE A 188 8.82 11.28 -21.77
C ILE A 188 10.01 12.14 -21.36
N ARG A 189 10.25 13.26 -22.06
CA ARG A 189 11.31 14.21 -21.71
C ARG A 189 11.17 14.78 -20.29
N ILE A 190 9.96 15.18 -19.89
CA ILE A 190 9.71 15.69 -18.54
C ILE A 190 9.93 14.59 -17.49
N SER A 191 9.50 13.36 -17.76
CA SER A 191 9.72 12.25 -16.82
C SER A 191 11.20 11.90 -16.61
N GLN A 192 12.03 12.06 -17.65
CA GLN A 192 13.48 11.84 -17.58
C GLN A 192 14.24 12.98 -16.88
N LEU A 193 13.64 14.16 -16.74
CA LEU A 193 14.22 15.30 -16.01
C LEU A 193 13.87 15.28 -14.52
N ILE A 194 12.87 14.50 -14.13
CA ILE A 194 12.36 14.40 -12.75
C ILE A 194 12.86 13.12 -12.04
N SER A 195 13.35 12.14 -12.81
CA SER A 195 14.05 10.95 -12.28
C SER A 195 15.54 11.21 -12.16
#